data_AF-A0A7W1A2P1-F1
#
_entry.id   AF-A0A7W1A2P1-F1
#
_cell.length_a   1.000
_cell.length_b   1.000
_cell.length_c   1.000
_cell.angle_alpha   90.00
_cell.angle_beta   90.00
_cell.angle_gamma   90.00
#
_symmetry.space_group_name_H-M   'P 1'
#
loop_
_entity.id
_entity.type
_entity.pdbx_description
1 polymer ?
#
loop_
_entity_poly.entity_id
_entity_poly.type
_entity_poly.pdbx_seq_one_letter_code
_entity_poly.pdbx_strand_id
1 'polypeptide(L)' 'MPAQNPPEPLQLPFQTDARQPLPCPTCTKMRTLLLYNVAIDSCTKHGVWFDAQELATVLLRSAKRVG' A
#
# COMPACT_ATOMS: atom_id res chain seq x y z
N MET A 1 -3.78 29.98 -16.74
CA MET A 1 -4.54 28.93 -16.04
C MET A 1 -3.99 28.86 -14.62
N PRO A 2 -4.78 29.06 -13.56
CA PRO A 2 -4.25 28.88 -12.22
C PRO A 2 -3.82 27.41 -12.08
N ALA A 3 -2.62 27.19 -11.58
CA ALA A 3 -2.15 25.85 -11.24
C ALA A 3 -3.12 25.31 -10.19
N GLN A 4 -3.89 24.29 -10.56
CA GLN A 4 -4.68 23.54 -9.59
C GLN A 4 -3.66 22.91 -8.64
N ASN A 5 -3.74 23.23 -7.35
CA ASN A 5 -2.93 22.57 -6.33
C ASN A 5 -3.06 21.05 -6.54
N PRO A 6 -1.96 20.28 -6.40
CA PRO A 6 -2.07 18.83 -6.47
C PRO A 6 -3.12 18.39 -5.45
N PRO A 7 -4.06 17.49 -5.84
CA PRO A 7 -5.05 16.99 -4.91
C PRO A 7 -4.33 16.45 -3.68
N GLU A 8 -4.90 16.73 -2.50
CA GLU A 8 -4.42 16.15 -1.24
C GLU A 8 -4.21 14.64 -1.42
N PRO A 9 -3.10 14.07 -0.91
CA PRO A 9 -2.84 12.65 -1.06
C PRO A 9 -4.05 11.82 -0.60
N LEU A 10 -4.46 10.89 -1.44
CA LEU A 10 -5.57 9.99 -1.11
C LEU A 10 -5.24 9.23 0.18
N GLN A 11 -6.12 9.32 1.18
CA GLN A 11 -6.02 8.49 2.38
C GLN A 11 -6.38 7.05 2.02
N LEU A 12 -5.41 6.15 2.15
CA LEU A 12 -5.59 4.73 1.88
C LEU A 12 -6.04 3.99 3.14
N PRO A 13 -6.96 3.00 3.04
CA PRO A 13 -7.53 2.30 4.18
C PRO A 13 -6.57 1.19 4.68
N PHE A 14 -5.41 1.57 5.21
CA PHE A 14 -4.46 0.63 5.79
C PHE A 14 -4.96 0.08 7.13
N GLN A 15 -4.77 -1.22 7.35
CA GLN A 15 -5.00 -1.88 8.63
C GLN A 15 -3.74 -2.64 9.06
N THR A 16 -3.57 -2.87 10.37
CA THR A 16 -2.45 -3.66 10.88
C THR A 16 -2.65 -5.14 10.62
N ASP A 17 -1.59 -5.84 10.27
CA ASP A 17 -1.56 -7.29 10.15
C ASP A 17 -0.69 -7.90 11.26
N ALA A 18 -1.10 -9.03 11.82
CA ALA A 18 -0.41 -9.69 12.93
C ALA A 18 0.65 -10.71 12.47
N ARG A 19 0.81 -10.91 11.16
CA ARG A 19 1.83 -11.81 10.62
C ARG A 19 3.25 -11.34 10.94
N GLN A 20 4.16 -12.30 11.02
CA GLN A 20 5.58 -12.03 11.20
C GLN A 20 6.10 -11.28 9.97
N PRO A 21 6.63 -10.04 10.12
CA PRO A 21 7.11 -9.27 8.98
C PRO A 21 8.44 -9.82 8.46
N LEU A 22 8.60 -9.78 7.14
CA LEU A 22 9.91 -10.00 6.50
C LEU A 22 10.85 -8.83 6.82
N PRO A 23 12.18 -9.02 6.81
CA PRO A 23 13.10 -7.91 6.95
C PRO A 23 13.11 -7.04 5.70
N CYS A 24 13.11 -5.72 5.86
CA CYS A 24 13.33 -4.80 4.73
C CYS A 24 14.71 -5.07 4.12
N PRO A 25 14.83 -5.22 2.78
CA PRO A 25 16.10 -5.55 2.12
C PRO A 25 17.17 -4.45 2.26
N THR A 26 16.78 -3.24 2.67
CA THR A 26 17.69 -2.09 2.82
C THR A 26 18.04 -1.79 4.28
N CYS A 27 17.10 -1.91 5.22
CA CYS A 27 17.34 -1.51 6.61
C CYS A 27 16.73 -2.42 7.68
N THR A 28 16.36 -3.66 7.32
CA THR A 28 15.85 -4.74 8.19
C THR A 28 14.52 -4.51 8.91
N LYS A 29 14.07 -3.27 9.07
CA LYS A 29 12.79 -2.92 9.73
C LYS A 29 11.65 -2.80 8.73
N MET A 30 10.65 -3.68 8.86
CA MET A 30 9.43 -3.69 8.05
C MET A 30 8.22 -4.08 8.90
N ARG A 31 7.03 -3.76 8.42
CA ARG A 31 5.75 -4.25 8.94
C ARG A 31 4.90 -4.74 7.78
N THR A 32 3.99 -5.67 8.05
CA THR A 32 2.95 -6.05 7.10
C THR A 32 1.67 -5.27 7.42
N LEU A 33 1.04 -4.72 6.40
CA LEU A 33 -0.24 -4.00 6.48
C LEU A 33 -1.26 -4.70 5.58
N LEU A 34 -2.54 -4.46 5.84
CA LEU A 34 -3.62 -4.79 4.91
C LEU A 34 -4.05 -3.52 4.17
N LEU A 35 -4.05 -3.58 2.84
CA LEU A 35 -4.61 -2.54 1.96
C LEU A 35 -5.70 -3.17 1.10
N TYR A 36 -6.95 -2.76 1.27
CA TYR A 36 -8.11 -3.42 0.64
C TYR A 36 -8.10 -4.95 0.87
N ASN A 37 -7.78 -5.38 2.09
CA ASN A 37 -7.70 -6.80 2.48
C ASN A 37 -6.62 -7.60 1.69
N VAL A 38 -5.61 -6.91 1.16
CA VAL A 38 -4.40 -7.50 0.55
C VAL A 38 -3.22 -7.23 1.47
N ALA A 39 -2.46 -8.27 1.78
CA ALA A 39 -1.18 -8.17 2.46
C ALA A 39 -0.23 -7.26 1.67
N ILE A 40 0.41 -6.29 2.31
CA ILE A 40 1.53 -5.60 1.70
C ILE A 40 2.62 -5.38 2.75
N ASP A 41 3.87 -5.41 2.31
CA ASP A 41 4.99 -5.13 3.17
C ASP A 41 5.39 -3.65 3.07
N SER A 42 5.63 -3.00 4.21
CA SER A 42 5.91 -1.57 4.28
C SER A 42 7.10 -1.25 5.17
N CYS A 43 8.05 -0.52 4.59
CA CYS A 43 9.13 0.14 5.28
C CYS A 43 8.91 1.65 5.25
N THR A 44 8.84 2.29 6.42
CA THR A 44 8.65 3.75 6.53
C THR A 44 9.71 4.56 5.78
N LYS A 45 10.92 4.01 5.57
CA LYS A 45 12.03 4.71 4.90
C LYS A 45 12.16 4.43 3.40
N HIS A 46 11.80 3.23 2.97
CA HIS A 46 12.20 2.73 1.64
C HIS A 46 11.02 2.39 0.74
N GLY A 47 9.79 2.31 1.27
CA GLY A 47 8.58 2.17 0.46
C GLY A 47 7.72 0.97 0.82
N VAL A 48 7.04 0.44 -0.19
CA VAL A 48 6.12 -0.70 -0.07
C VAL A 48 6.50 -1.78 -1.08
N TRP A 49 6.29 -3.03 -0.71
CA TRP A 49 6.54 -4.20 -1.54
C TRP A 49 5.25 -4.97 -1.70
N PHE A 50 5.05 -5.46 -2.93
CA PHE A 50 3.96 -6.31 -3.33
C PHE A 50 4.57 -7.62 -3.80
N ASP A 51 4.05 -8.73 -3.30
CA ASP A 51 4.31 -10.03 -3.91
C ASP A 51 3.61 -10.10 -5.28
N ALA A 52 3.92 -11.18 -6.00
CA ALA A 52 3.29 -11.45 -7.29
C ALA A 52 1.76 -11.36 -7.16
N GLN A 53 1.14 -10.59 -8.06
CA GLN A 53 -0.32 -10.35 -8.17
C GLN A 53 -0.95 -9.44 -7.10
N GLU A 54 -0.24 -9.05 -6.04
CA GLU A 54 -0.83 -8.22 -4.98
C GLU A 54 -1.16 -6.79 -5.46
N LEU A 55 -0.27 -6.16 -6.24
CA LEU A 55 -0.53 -4.83 -6.82
C LEU A 55 -1.79 -4.84 -7.70
N ALA A 56 -1.91 -5.83 -8.59
CA ALA A 56 -3.07 -5.98 -9.46
C ALA A 56 -4.36 -6.18 -8.64
N THR A 57 -4.29 -6.96 -7.56
CA THR A 57 -5.42 -7.20 -6.66
C THR A 57 -5.85 -5.93 -5.94
N VAL A 58 -4.89 -5.13 -5.45
CA VAL A 58 -5.16 -3.81 -4.85
C VAL A 58 -5.82 -2.87 -5.86
N LEU A 59 -5.30 -2.77 -7.08
CA LEU A 59 -5.88 -1.91 -8.11
C LEU A 59 -7.33 -2.31 -8.43
N LEU A 60 -7.58 -3.61 -8.61
CA LEU A 60 -8.92 -4.14 -8.84
C LEU A 60 -9.89 -3.81 -7.69
N ARG A 61 -9.46 -3.95 -6.44
CA ARG A 61 -10.30 -3.68 -5.26
C ARG A 61 -10.47 -2.19 -4.96
N SER A 62 -9.54 -1.35 -5.39
CA SER A 62 -9.59 0.11 -5.20
C SER A 62 -10.46 0.83 -6.24
N ALA A 63 -10.73 0.18 -7.39
CA ALA A 63 -11.51 0.78 -8.46
C ALA A 63 -12.97 1.00 -8.00
N LYS A 64 -13.45 2.24 -8.17
CA LYS A 64 -14.89 2.52 -8.05
C LYS A 64 -15.60 1.69 -9.12
N ARG A 65 -16.63 0.92 -8.74
CA ARG A 65 -17.52 0.30 -9.72
C ARG A 65 -18.17 1.43 -10.53
N VAL A 66 -17.79 1.54 -11.79
CA VAL A 66 -18.53 2.36 -12.75
C VAL A 66 -19.73 1.52 -13.15
N GLY A 67 -20.91 1.93 -12.69
CA GLY A 67 -22.19 1.37 -13.14
C GLY A 67 -22.51 1.81 -14.56
#